data_AF-A0A933EDN2-F1
#
_entry.id   AF-A0A933EDN2-F1
#
_cell.length_a   1.000
_cell.length_b   1.000
_cell.length_c   1.000
_cell.angle_alpha   90.00
_cell.angle_beta   90.00
_cell.angle_gamma   90.00
#
_symmetry.space_group_name_H-M   'P 1'
#
loop_
_entity.id
_entity.type
_entity.pdbx_description
1 polymer ?
#
loop_
_entity_poly.entity_id
_entity_poly.type
_entity_poly.pdbx_seq_one_letter_code
_entity_poly.pdbx_strand_id
1 'polypeptide(L)'
;MDRSFYSVEDFVRERLPELIVGKPWLHAVFATYNAVEGYGNGAVETDKSGLTVIVRSGGFNYSFGTLLGLTSAVMAGPFDPAGREMGRLAGDQMRDEANIAFASIAPGVAGEVRHQDQANTLLVIYAGLTVFRESIDLARGLRQGAHGVTVVVVSCLCDRRVKEEELRSLLEAGDLAAVVFSHECGARGAMSDILRALMAAWPEEKSAESAPLGQEKE
;
A
#
# COMPACT_ATOMS: atom_id res chain seq x y z
N MET A 1 12.65 -20.22 -8.92
CA MET A 1 11.34 -19.60 -9.25
C MET A 1 11.17 -18.46 -8.28
N ASP A 2 11.29 -17.21 -8.74
CA ASP A 2 11.04 -16.04 -7.88
C ASP A 2 9.59 -16.11 -7.40
N ARG A 3 9.41 -16.16 -6.08
CA ARG A 3 8.10 -15.93 -5.47
C ARG A 3 7.82 -14.44 -5.66
N SER A 4 6.82 -14.08 -6.44
CA SER A 4 6.41 -12.68 -6.61
C SER A 4 5.12 -12.34 -5.86
N PHE A 5 4.46 -13.36 -5.32
CA PHE A 5 3.25 -13.28 -4.49
C PHE A 5 3.60 -13.71 -3.07
N TYR A 6 3.23 -12.88 -2.11
CA TYR A 6 3.60 -13.05 -0.71
C TYR A 6 2.39 -12.95 0.20
N SER A 7 2.43 -13.65 1.34
CA SER A 7 1.69 -13.23 2.52
C SER A 7 2.34 -11.96 3.10
N VAL A 8 1.65 -11.25 3.99
CA VAL A 8 2.24 -10.09 4.68
C VAL A 8 3.50 -10.48 5.43
N GLU A 9 3.46 -11.60 6.16
CA GLU A 9 4.59 -12.11 6.94
C GLU A 9 5.79 -12.45 6.03
N ASP A 10 5.57 -13.21 4.96
CA ASP A 10 6.64 -13.60 4.05
C ASP A 10 7.24 -12.38 3.33
N PHE A 11 6.41 -11.41 2.95
CA PHE A 11 6.89 -10.17 2.33
C PHE A 11 7.81 -9.41 3.28
N VAL A 12 7.36 -9.19 4.52
CA VAL A 12 8.13 -8.48 5.54
C VAL A 12 9.45 -9.19 5.84
N ARG A 13 9.43 -10.52 5.94
CA ARG A 13 10.62 -11.31 6.29
C ARG A 13 11.62 -11.43 5.15
N GLU A 14 11.15 -11.65 3.94
CA GLU A 14 11.99 -12.10 2.82
C GLU A 14 12.25 -10.98 1.81
N ARG A 15 11.21 -10.22 1.44
CA ARG A 15 11.30 -9.30 0.30
C ARG A 15 11.56 -7.86 0.70
N LEU A 16 10.93 -7.37 1.75
CA LEU A 16 11.10 -5.99 2.22
C LEU A 16 12.57 -5.64 2.50
N PRO A 17 13.39 -6.50 3.16
CA PRO A 17 14.80 -6.20 3.39
C PRO A 17 15.60 -6.03 2.08
N GLU A 18 15.32 -6.86 1.08
CA GLU A 18 15.97 -6.76 -0.24
C GLU A 18 15.64 -5.46 -0.97
N LEU A 19 14.43 -4.93 -0.79
CA LEU A 19 14.01 -3.68 -1.42
C LEU A 19 14.68 -2.44 -0.80
N ILE A 20 15.13 -2.53 0.45
CA ILE A 20 15.67 -1.39 1.20
C ILE A 20 17.19 -1.44 1.38
N VAL A 21 17.81 -2.62 1.30
CA VAL A 21 19.24 -2.78 1.56
C VAL A 21 20.10 -1.95 0.60
N GLY A 22 21.16 -1.33 1.15
CA GLY A 22 22.13 -0.55 0.37
C GLY A 22 21.64 0.81 -0.12
N LYS A 23 20.40 1.20 0.17
CA LYS A 23 19.89 2.53 -0.17
C LYS A 23 20.40 3.56 0.85
N PRO A 24 20.99 4.69 0.40
CA PRO A 24 21.45 5.74 1.30
C PRO A 24 20.30 6.55 1.91
N TRP A 25 19.13 6.53 1.26
CA TRP A 25 17.90 7.16 1.69
C TRP A 25 16.71 6.47 1.00
N LEU A 26 15.51 6.60 1.55
CA LEU A 26 14.28 6.03 1.01
C LEU A 26 13.10 6.96 1.25
N HIS A 27 12.32 7.19 0.19
CA HIS A 27 11.02 7.83 0.27
C HIS A 27 9.93 6.78 0.06
N ALA A 28 9.22 6.43 1.13
CA ALA A 28 8.16 5.44 1.10
C ALA A 28 6.78 6.13 1.11
N VAL A 29 5.95 5.81 0.11
CA VAL A 29 4.59 6.33 -0.02
C VAL A 29 3.61 5.16 0.14
N PHE A 30 2.77 5.23 1.17
CA PHE A 30 1.70 4.28 1.43
C PHE A 30 0.38 4.86 0.96
N ALA A 31 -0.18 4.33 -0.13
CA ALA A 31 -1.39 4.82 -0.76
C ALA A 31 -2.58 3.86 -0.54
N THR A 32 -3.68 4.36 0.01
CA THR A 32 -4.90 3.57 0.21
C THR A 32 -6.14 4.46 0.26
N TYR A 33 -7.27 4.03 -0.30
CA TYR A 33 -8.54 4.75 -0.13
C TYR A 33 -9.11 4.58 1.29
N ASN A 34 -8.73 3.51 2.00
CA ASN A 34 -9.09 3.27 3.40
C ASN A 34 -8.17 4.04 4.35
N ALA A 35 -8.14 3.66 5.61
CA ALA A 35 -7.12 4.07 6.58
C ALA A 35 -5.94 3.08 6.66
N VAL A 36 -4.80 3.53 7.18
CA VAL A 36 -3.72 2.66 7.66
C VAL A 36 -3.82 2.61 9.18
N GLU A 37 -3.85 1.42 9.79
CA GLU A 37 -4.07 1.32 11.22
C GLU A 37 -2.97 1.98 12.05
N GLY A 38 -3.34 2.89 12.94
CA GLY A 38 -2.38 3.64 13.77
C GLY A 38 -1.67 4.81 13.08
N TYR A 39 -1.97 5.09 11.80
CA TYR A 39 -1.33 6.16 11.03
C TYR A 39 -2.38 7.03 10.31
N GLY A 40 -2.27 8.35 10.50
CA GLY A 40 -3.11 9.32 9.80
C GLY A 40 -2.65 9.60 8.36
N ASN A 41 -3.43 10.35 7.60
CA ASN A 41 -3.01 10.88 6.31
C ASN A 41 -1.96 11.99 6.53
N GLY A 42 -0.78 11.86 5.92
CA GLY A 42 0.31 12.82 6.10
C GLY A 42 1.68 12.16 6.22
N ALA A 43 2.67 12.96 6.65
CA ALA A 43 3.98 12.45 7.00
C ALA A 43 3.89 11.63 8.30
N VAL A 44 4.64 10.53 8.33
CA VAL A 44 4.80 9.71 9.53
C VAL A 44 6.11 10.09 10.19
N GLU A 45 6.05 10.43 11.47
CA GLU A 45 7.23 10.73 12.26
C GLU A 45 8.10 9.48 12.41
N THR A 46 9.39 9.63 12.12
CA THR A 46 10.40 8.59 12.28
C THR A 46 11.68 9.23 12.82
N ASP A 47 12.38 8.51 13.68
CA ASP A 47 13.70 8.86 14.21
C ASP A 47 14.84 8.40 13.29
N LYS A 48 14.51 7.75 12.17
CA LYS A 48 15.47 7.13 11.25
C LYS A 48 15.98 8.14 10.22
N SER A 49 17.29 8.42 10.24
CA SER A 49 17.96 9.24 9.22
C SER A 49 17.82 8.63 7.83
N GLY A 50 17.57 9.48 6.83
CA GLY A 50 17.41 9.07 5.43
C GLY A 50 16.10 8.36 5.09
N LEU A 51 15.20 8.11 6.06
CA LEU A 51 13.87 7.54 5.80
C LEU A 51 12.80 8.63 5.85
N THR A 52 12.03 8.77 4.77
CA THR A 52 10.80 9.56 4.75
C THR A 52 9.63 8.63 4.46
N VAL A 53 8.60 8.68 5.30
CA VAL A 53 7.38 7.89 5.10
C VAL A 53 6.17 8.83 5.02
N ILE A 54 5.39 8.70 3.95
CA ILE A 54 4.14 9.43 3.74
C ILE A 54 2.99 8.43 3.60
N VAL A 55 1.92 8.65 4.35
CA VAL A 55 0.64 7.97 4.15
C VAL A 55 -0.29 8.90 3.37
N ARG A 56 -0.83 8.39 2.27
CA ARG A 56 -1.91 9.01 1.49
C ARG A 56 -3.15 8.14 1.63
N SER A 57 -4.05 8.59 2.49
CA SER A 57 -5.24 7.86 2.89
C SER A 57 -6.50 8.64 2.53
N GLY A 58 -7.44 7.98 1.85
CA GLY A 58 -8.77 8.54 1.57
C GLY A 58 -9.70 8.55 2.78
N GLY A 59 -9.28 7.93 3.89
CA GLY A 59 -10.03 7.89 5.14
C GLY A 59 -11.34 7.10 5.05
N PHE A 60 -11.55 6.32 3.99
CA PHE A 60 -12.78 5.57 3.80
C PHE A 60 -12.96 4.58 4.95
N ASN A 61 -14.04 4.78 5.71
CA ASN A 61 -14.58 3.83 6.67
C ASN A 61 -16.00 3.54 6.22
N TYR A 62 -16.43 2.28 6.29
CA TYR A 62 -17.78 1.89 5.88
C TYR A 62 -18.81 2.79 6.55
N SER A 63 -19.63 3.48 5.75
CA SER A 63 -20.70 4.30 6.29
C SER A 63 -21.71 3.38 7.01
N PHE A 64 -22.33 3.88 8.08
CA PHE A 64 -23.31 3.11 8.85
C PHE A 64 -24.49 2.65 7.98
N GLY A 65 -24.92 3.47 7.01
CA GLY A 65 -25.99 3.13 6.07
C GLY A 65 -25.62 1.97 5.14
N THR A 66 -24.38 1.95 4.66
CA THR A 66 -23.83 0.84 3.88
C THR A 66 -23.80 -0.46 4.67
N LEU A 67 -23.35 -0.40 5.93
CA LEU A 67 -23.30 -1.57 6.81
C LEU A 67 -24.71 -2.15 7.03
N LEU A 68 -25.69 -1.28 7.26
CA LEU A 68 -27.10 -1.65 7.42
C LEU A 68 -27.70 -2.29 6.16
N GLY A 69 -27.38 -1.75 4.98
CA GLY A 69 -27.83 -2.30 3.70
C GLY A 69 -27.30 -3.71 3.45
N LEU A 70 -26.00 -3.93 3.72
CA LEU A 70 -25.39 -5.26 3.64
C LEU A 70 -25.96 -6.24 4.67
N THR A 71 -26.16 -5.80 5.92
CA THR A 71 -26.76 -6.68 6.95
C THR A 71 -28.19 -7.04 6.62
N SER A 72 -28.97 -6.11 6.05
CA SER A 72 -30.35 -6.38 5.64
C SER A 72 -30.41 -7.39 4.48
N ALA A 73 -29.49 -7.29 3.52
CA ALA A 73 -29.36 -8.26 2.43
C ALA A 73 -29.00 -9.67 2.93
N VAL A 74 -28.11 -9.77 3.92
CA VAL A 74 -27.75 -11.05 4.56
C VAL A 74 -28.94 -11.64 5.33
N MET A 75 -29.66 -10.82 6.08
CA MET A 75 -30.82 -11.24 6.88
C MET A 75 -32.03 -11.67 6.03
N ALA A 76 -32.22 -11.05 4.86
CA ALA A 76 -33.28 -11.40 3.91
C ALA A 76 -33.04 -12.75 3.21
N GLY A 77 -31.80 -13.25 3.22
CA GLY A 77 -31.42 -14.52 2.63
C GLY A 77 -31.28 -14.48 1.09
N PRO A 78 -30.66 -15.50 0.49
CA PRO A 78 -30.27 -15.50 -0.93
C PRO A 78 -31.45 -15.58 -1.92
N PHE A 79 -32.66 -15.83 -1.43
CA PHE A 79 -33.86 -16.03 -2.24
C PHE A 79 -34.81 -14.83 -2.26
N ASP A 80 -34.57 -13.78 -1.45
CA ASP A 80 -35.36 -12.57 -1.48
C ASP A 80 -34.86 -11.60 -2.58
N PRO A 81 -35.67 -11.29 -3.60
CA PRO A 81 -35.30 -10.32 -4.62
C PRO A 81 -34.97 -8.94 -4.06
N ALA A 82 -35.69 -8.49 -3.01
CA ALA A 82 -35.45 -7.17 -2.41
C ALA A 82 -34.13 -7.13 -1.64
N GLY A 83 -33.81 -8.17 -0.86
CA GLY A 83 -32.51 -8.35 -0.23
C GLY A 83 -31.34 -8.34 -1.21
N ARG A 84 -31.47 -9.03 -2.36
CA ARG A 84 -30.42 -9.02 -3.41
C ARG A 84 -30.23 -7.65 -4.03
N GLU A 85 -31.31 -6.95 -4.33
CA GLU A 85 -31.24 -5.61 -4.92
C GLU A 85 -30.65 -4.59 -3.93
N MET A 86 -31.04 -4.65 -2.65
CA MET A 86 -30.43 -3.82 -1.61
C MET A 86 -28.94 -4.12 -1.43
N GLY A 87 -28.55 -5.39 -1.46
CA GLY A 87 -27.14 -5.79 -1.40
C GLY A 87 -26.33 -5.27 -2.59
N ARG A 88 -26.91 -5.32 -3.81
CA ARG A 88 -26.30 -4.76 -5.01
C ARG A 88 -26.12 -3.25 -4.90
N LEU A 89 -27.18 -2.52 -4.54
CA LEU A 89 -27.14 -1.06 -4.38
C LEU A 89 -26.14 -0.63 -3.31
N ALA A 90 -26.08 -1.33 -2.17
CA ALA A 90 -25.09 -1.07 -1.14
C ALA A 90 -23.66 -1.32 -1.64
N GLY A 91 -23.44 -2.40 -2.40
CA GLY A 91 -22.15 -2.70 -3.02
C GLY A 91 -21.72 -1.67 -4.07
N ASP A 92 -22.64 -1.17 -4.88
CA ASP A 92 -22.37 -0.12 -5.87
C ASP A 92 -22.03 1.20 -5.18
N GLN A 93 -22.82 1.60 -4.17
CA GLN A 93 -22.53 2.79 -3.38
C GLN A 93 -21.15 2.72 -2.69
N MET A 94 -20.79 1.56 -2.14
CA MET A 94 -19.45 1.34 -1.57
C MET A 94 -18.34 1.54 -2.58
N ARG A 95 -18.54 1.03 -3.80
CA ARG A 95 -17.56 1.15 -4.87
C ARG A 95 -17.39 2.62 -5.25
N ASP A 96 -18.49 3.35 -5.41
CA ASP A 96 -18.47 4.76 -5.77
C ASP A 96 -17.77 5.61 -4.69
N GLU A 97 -18.11 5.42 -3.42
CA GLU A 97 -17.47 6.15 -2.32
C GLU A 97 -15.99 5.80 -2.20
N ALA A 98 -15.61 4.53 -2.39
CA ALA A 98 -14.22 4.10 -2.40
C ALA A 98 -13.44 4.72 -3.57
N ASN A 99 -14.04 4.78 -4.76
CA ASN A 99 -13.45 5.41 -5.94
C ASN A 99 -13.27 6.92 -5.74
N ILE A 100 -14.24 7.61 -5.16
CA ILE A 100 -14.14 9.03 -4.80
C ILE A 100 -12.98 9.24 -3.82
N ALA A 101 -12.92 8.43 -2.75
CA ALA A 101 -11.86 8.50 -1.75
C ALA A 101 -10.48 8.26 -2.39
N PHE A 102 -10.35 7.26 -3.27
CA PHE A 102 -9.12 6.99 -3.99
C PHE A 102 -8.72 8.13 -4.94
N ALA A 103 -9.67 8.63 -5.73
CA ALA A 103 -9.44 9.73 -6.66
C ALA A 103 -8.95 10.99 -5.95
N SER A 104 -9.42 11.24 -4.71
CA SER A 104 -8.98 12.37 -3.90
C SER A 104 -7.49 12.32 -3.51
N ILE A 105 -6.91 11.12 -3.36
CA ILE A 105 -5.51 10.96 -2.93
C ILE A 105 -4.56 10.80 -4.11
N ALA A 106 -5.02 10.33 -5.26
CA ALA A 106 -4.18 10.01 -6.40
C ALA A 106 -3.28 11.17 -6.87
N PRO A 107 -3.76 12.43 -6.96
CA PRO A 107 -2.89 13.57 -7.27
C PRO A 107 -1.78 13.79 -6.24
N GLY A 108 -2.09 13.59 -4.95
CA GLY A 108 -1.13 13.70 -3.86
C GLY A 108 -0.06 12.61 -3.94
N VAL A 109 -0.45 11.36 -4.19
CA VAL A 109 0.48 10.24 -4.41
C VAL A 109 1.41 10.52 -5.59
N ALA A 110 0.85 10.99 -6.70
CA ALA A 110 1.64 11.35 -7.87
C ALA A 110 2.61 12.52 -7.60
N GLY A 111 2.18 13.49 -6.79
CA GLY A 111 3.03 14.59 -6.31
C GLY A 111 4.23 14.07 -5.52
N GLU A 112 3.99 13.25 -4.49
CA GLU A 112 5.07 12.68 -3.65
C GLU A 112 6.10 11.92 -4.48
N VAL A 113 5.62 11.09 -5.41
CA VAL A 113 6.47 10.26 -6.27
C VAL A 113 7.27 11.09 -7.28
N ARG A 114 6.75 12.24 -7.74
CA ARG A 114 7.42 13.10 -8.73
C ARG A 114 8.36 14.14 -8.14
N HIS A 115 8.13 14.56 -6.89
CA HIS A 115 8.93 15.62 -6.26
C HIS A 115 10.26 15.14 -5.67
N GLN A 116 10.46 13.82 -5.53
CA GLN A 116 11.70 13.23 -5.03
C GLN A 116 12.51 12.58 -6.16
N ASP A 117 13.82 12.43 -5.94
CA ASP A 117 14.68 11.69 -6.87
C ASP A 117 14.20 10.23 -6.97
N GLN A 118 13.74 9.84 -8.15
CA GLN A 118 12.85 8.68 -8.31
C GLN A 118 13.54 7.35 -7.99
N ALA A 119 14.89 7.32 -7.99
CA ALA A 119 15.70 6.13 -7.81
C ALA A 119 15.53 5.42 -6.44
N ASN A 120 14.99 6.12 -5.43
CA ASN A 120 14.77 5.56 -4.08
C ASN A 120 13.36 5.79 -3.57
N THR A 121 12.36 5.74 -4.45
CA THR A 121 10.95 5.76 -4.05
C THR A 121 10.37 4.35 -3.97
N LEU A 122 9.77 4.01 -2.83
CA LEU A 122 8.96 2.81 -2.65
C LEU A 122 7.48 3.21 -2.55
N LEU A 123 6.69 2.83 -3.54
CA LEU A 123 5.24 2.99 -3.51
C LEU A 123 4.60 1.68 -3.03
N VAL A 124 3.98 1.70 -1.86
CA VAL A 124 3.13 0.62 -1.35
C VAL A 124 1.68 1.04 -1.55
N ILE A 125 0.96 0.38 -2.45
CA ILE A 125 -0.39 0.79 -2.84
C ILE A 125 -1.41 -0.32 -2.59
N TYR A 126 -2.52 0.02 -1.94
CA TYR A 126 -3.63 -0.92 -1.76
C TYR A 126 -4.53 -0.95 -3.01
N ALA A 127 -4.70 -2.15 -3.58
CA ALA A 127 -5.60 -2.45 -4.68
C ALA A 127 -6.67 -3.45 -4.21
N GLY A 128 -7.67 -2.96 -3.49
CA GLY A 128 -8.83 -3.73 -3.06
C GLY A 128 -9.84 -3.98 -4.18
N LEU A 129 -10.83 -4.84 -3.95
CA LEU A 129 -11.86 -5.18 -4.94
C LEU A 129 -12.57 -3.95 -5.54
N THR A 130 -12.84 -2.93 -4.71
CA THR A 130 -13.63 -1.76 -5.12
C THR A 130 -12.87 -0.76 -5.99
N VAL A 131 -11.56 -0.65 -5.85
CA VAL A 131 -10.72 0.35 -6.56
C VAL A 131 -9.57 -0.31 -7.32
N PHE A 132 -9.71 -1.61 -7.63
CA PHE A 132 -8.60 -2.42 -8.10
C PHE A 132 -7.96 -1.82 -9.35
N ARG A 133 -8.78 -1.49 -10.35
CA ARG A 133 -8.29 -0.95 -11.63
C ARG A 133 -7.66 0.42 -11.45
N GLU A 134 -8.30 1.30 -10.70
CA GLU A 134 -7.84 2.66 -10.44
C GLU A 134 -6.48 2.66 -9.72
N SER A 135 -6.32 1.77 -8.73
CA SER A 135 -5.04 1.58 -8.04
C SER A 135 -3.94 1.05 -8.95
N ILE A 136 -4.27 0.08 -9.81
CA ILE A 136 -3.32 -0.52 -10.74
C ILE A 136 -2.92 0.45 -11.85
N ASP A 137 -3.87 1.20 -12.42
CA ASP A 137 -3.60 2.20 -13.44
C ASP A 137 -2.72 3.33 -12.89
N LEU A 138 -2.97 3.78 -11.65
CA LEU A 138 -2.11 4.74 -10.98
C LEU A 138 -0.69 4.17 -10.78
N ALA A 139 -0.59 2.95 -10.24
CA ALA A 139 0.68 2.28 -10.01
C ALA A 139 1.53 2.17 -11.28
N ARG A 140 0.92 1.70 -12.38
CA ARG A 140 1.57 1.58 -13.69
C ARG A 140 1.96 2.92 -14.27
N GLY A 141 1.06 3.89 -14.24
CA GLY A 141 1.31 5.24 -14.75
C GLY A 141 2.48 5.91 -14.02
N LEU A 142 2.59 5.72 -12.70
CA LEU A 142 3.72 6.23 -11.92
C LEU A 142 5.01 5.48 -12.25
N ARG A 143 4.98 4.14 -12.34
CA ARG A 143 6.16 3.35 -12.69
C ARG A 143 6.72 3.70 -14.07
N GLN A 144 5.85 3.92 -15.05
CA GLN A 144 6.22 4.27 -16.43
C GLN A 144 6.68 5.72 -16.56
N GLY A 145 6.08 6.64 -15.79
CA GLY A 145 6.43 8.06 -15.80
C GLY A 145 7.61 8.44 -14.90
N ALA A 146 8.03 7.55 -14.00
CA ALA A 146 9.10 7.78 -13.04
C ALA A 146 10.08 6.60 -12.98
N HIS A 147 11.20 6.70 -13.70
CA HIS A 147 12.22 5.67 -13.76
C HIS A 147 12.95 5.56 -12.41
N GLY A 148 12.57 4.58 -11.59
CA GLY A 148 13.21 4.31 -10.30
C GLY A 148 12.25 3.92 -9.19
N VAL A 149 10.95 4.21 -9.38
CA VAL A 149 9.92 3.87 -8.40
C VAL A 149 9.77 2.35 -8.31
N THR A 150 9.92 1.82 -7.11
CA THR A 150 9.61 0.44 -6.77
C THR A 150 8.16 0.36 -6.34
N VAL A 151 7.34 -0.43 -7.03
CA VAL A 151 5.90 -0.55 -6.72
C VAL A 151 5.61 -1.89 -6.07
N VAL A 152 4.98 -1.86 -4.90
CA VAL A 152 4.45 -3.02 -4.19
C VAL A 152 2.93 -2.87 -4.08
N VAL A 153 2.20 -3.85 -4.61
CA VAL A 153 0.74 -3.87 -4.49
C VAL A 153 0.33 -4.72 -3.30
N VAL A 154 -0.49 -4.15 -2.42
CA VAL A 154 -1.17 -4.88 -1.35
C VAL A 154 -2.61 -5.10 -1.78
N SER A 155 -3.12 -6.33 -1.69
CA SER A 155 -4.51 -6.63 -2.01
C SER A 155 -5.10 -7.60 -1.00
N CYS A 156 -6.42 -7.62 -0.89
CA CYS A 156 -7.13 -8.63 -0.11
C CYS A 156 -7.35 -9.91 -0.92
N LEU A 157 -7.72 -11.02 -0.28
CA LEU A 157 -8.03 -12.28 -0.99
C LEU A 157 -9.42 -12.30 -1.67
N CYS A 158 -10.20 -11.22 -1.50
CA CYS A 158 -11.54 -11.05 -2.05
C CYS A 158 -11.42 -11.03 -3.61
N ASP A 159 -12.02 -11.98 -4.34
CA ASP A 159 -11.82 -12.27 -5.78
C ASP A 159 -10.36 -12.53 -6.24
N ARG A 160 -9.58 -13.22 -5.40
CA ARG A 160 -8.15 -13.52 -5.63
C ARG A 160 -7.82 -14.00 -7.04
N ARG A 161 -8.55 -15.00 -7.57
CA ARG A 161 -8.20 -15.65 -8.84
C ARG A 161 -8.13 -14.66 -10.01
N VAL A 162 -9.10 -13.75 -10.09
CA VAL A 162 -9.18 -12.75 -11.16
C VAL A 162 -8.03 -11.75 -11.02
N LYS A 163 -7.78 -11.28 -9.79
CA LYS A 163 -6.70 -10.31 -9.52
C LYS A 163 -5.30 -10.92 -9.72
N GLU A 164 -5.09 -12.18 -9.35
CA GLU A 164 -3.79 -12.84 -9.50
C GLU A 164 -3.35 -12.96 -10.95
N GLU A 165 -4.27 -13.25 -11.87
CA GLU A 165 -3.95 -13.33 -13.30
C GLU A 165 -3.47 -11.97 -13.83
N GLU A 166 -4.20 -10.90 -13.52
CA GLU A 166 -3.83 -9.55 -13.93
C GLU A 166 -2.52 -9.09 -13.27
N LEU A 167 -2.39 -9.25 -11.94
CA LEU A 167 -1.18 -8.87 -11.20
C LEU A 167 0.05 -9.65 -11.65
N ARG A 168 -0.11 -10.92 -12.03
CA ARG A 168 0.99 -11.74 -12.56
C ARG A 168 1.52 -11.16 -13.87
N SER A 169 0.64 -10.76 -14.78
CA SER A 169 1.06 -10.14 -16.03
C SER A 169 1.87 -8.85 -15.81
N LEU A 170 1.53 -8.08 -14.77
CA LEU A 170 2.24 -6.85 -14.41
C LEU A 170 3.60 -7.11 -13.74
N LEU A 171 3.69 -8.17 -12.94
CA LEU A 171 4.97 -8.64 -12.38
C LEU A 171 5.91 -9.10 -13.51
N GLU A 172 5.41 -9.89 -14.46
CA GLU A 172 6.18 -10.37 -15.62
C GLU A 172 6.64 -9.22 -16.53
N ALA A 173 5.83 -8.16 -16.64
CA ALA A 173 6.19 -6.94 -17.36
C ALA A 173 7.19 -6.04 -16.60
N GLY A 174 7.48 -6.32 -15.33
CA GLY A 174 8.33 -5.49 -14.48
C GLY A 174 7.68 -4.17 -14.01
N ASP A 175 6.36 -4.05 -14.18
CA ASP A 175 5.58 -2.92 -13.69
C ASP A 175 5.49 -2.93 -12.15
N LEU A 176 5.56 -4.12 -11.54
CA LEU A 176 5.48 -4.35 -10.09
C LEU A 176 6.73 -5.08 -9.57
N ALA A 177 7.15 -4.76 -8.36
CA ALA A 177 8.26 -5.43 -7.68
C ALA A 177 7.82 -6.60 -6.81
N ALA A 178 6.60 -6.53 -6.25
CA ALA A 178 5.98 -7.58 -5.45
C ALA A 178 4.46 -7.37 -5.32
N VAL A 179 3.76 -8.47 -5.03
CA VAL A 179 2.34 -8.47 -4.65
C VAL A 179 2.19 -9.13 -3.28
N VAL A 180 1.47 -8.45 -2.39
CA VAL A 180 1.19 -8.92 -1.03
C VAL A 180 -0.30 -9.15 -0.87
N PHE A 181 -0.70 -10.35 -0.46
CA PHE A 181 -2.08 -10.66 -0.13
C PHE A 181 -2.34 -10.67 1.37
N SER A 182 -3.42 -10.01 1.77
CA SER A 182 -3.97 -10.02 3.13
C SER A 182 -5.33 -10.73 3.19
N HIS A 183 -5.59 -11.39 4.31
CA HIS A 183 -6.91 -11.95 4.62
C HIS A 183 -7.94 -10.88 4.99
N GLU A 184 -7.49 -9.66 5.30
CA GLU A 184 -8.35 -8.53 5.68
C GLU A 184 -8.79 -7.74 4.43
N CYS A 185 -10.09 -7.69 4.11
CA CYS A 185 -10.56 -6.74 3.08
C CYS A 185 -10.35 -5.30 3.62
N GLY A 186 -9.69 -4.45 2.84
CA GLY A 186 -9.28 -3.10 3.23
C GLY A 186 -7.81 -2.99 3.64
N ALA A 187 -7.20 -4.11 4.05
CA ALA A 187 -5.78 -4.27 4.37
C ALA A 187 -5.22 -3.20 5.33
N ARG A 188 -6.02 -2.72 6.30
CA ARG A 188 -5.60 -1.63 7.21
C ARG A 188 -4.46 -2.09 8.11
N GLY A 189 -4.58 -3.30 8.66
CA GLY A 189 -3.55 -3.93 9.50
C GLY A 189 -2.34 -4.30 8.65
N ALA A 190 -2.55 -4.95 7.50
CA ALA A 190 -1.45 -5.34 6.61
C ALA A 190 -0.58 -4.16 6.14
N MET A 191 -1.18 -3.02 5.79
CA MET A 191 -0.44 -1.80 5.44
C MET A 191 0.34 -1.25 6.65
N SER A 192 -0.25 -1.30 7.85
CA SER A 192 0.40 -0.90 9.11
C SER A 192 1.60 -1.78 9.44
N ASP A 193 1.45 -3.10 9.28
CA ASP A 193 2.50 -4.08 9.55
C ASP A 193 3.70 -3.87 8.61
N ILE A 194 3.45 -3.67 7.31
CA ILE A 194 4.51 -3.36 6.34
C ILE A 194 5.20 -2.04 6.68
N LEU A 195 4.44 -1.00 7.05
CA LEU A 195 5.00 0.30 7.43
C LEU A 195 5.88 0.19 8.68
N ARG A 196 5.40 -0.49 9.73
CA ARG A 196 6.17 -0.72 10.96
C ARG A 196 7.42 -1.54 10.69
N ALA A 197 7.30 -2.61 9.90
CA ALA A 197 8.42 -3.44 9.51
C ALA A 197 9.47 -2.65 8.73
N LEU A 198 9.04 -1.76 7.83
CA LEU A 198 9.94 -0.88 7.09
C LEU A 198 10.73 0.02 8.05
N MET A 199 10.06 0.68 8.99
CA MET A 199 10.72 1.56 9.96
C MET A 199 11.66 0.78 10.89
N ALA A 200 11.28 -0.44 11.30
CA ALA A 200 12.09 -1.29 12.17
C ALA A 200 13.32 -1.86 11.44
N ALA A 201 13.20 -2.19 10.15
CA ALA A 201 14.27 -2.75 9.36
C ALA A 201 15.21 -1.69 8.77
N TRP A 202 14.81 -0.42 8.75
CA TRP A 202 15.64 0.65 8.23
C TRP A 202 16.91 0.81 9.11
N PRO A 203 18.11 0.85 8.50
CA PRO A 203 19.35 0.90 9.26
C PRO A 203 19.39 2.15 10.14
N GLU A 204 19.80 1.98 11.38
CA GLU A 204 20.18 3.11 12.22
C GLU A 204 21.42 3.75 11.61
N GLU A 205 21.45 5.07 11.61
CA GLU A 205 22.65 5.80 11.26
C GLU A 205 23.76 5.27 12.18
N LYS A 206 24.82 4.68 11.60
CA LYS A 206 26.03 4.46 12.37
C LYS A 206 26.48 5.86 12.76
N SER A 207 26.17 6.27 13.99
CA SER A 207 26.79 7.43 14.64
C SER A 207 28.25 7.36 14.26
N ALA A 208 28.71 8.35 13.48
CA ALA A 208 30.07 8.41 12.99
C ALA A 208 30.97 8.14 14.19
N GLU A 209 31.56 6.95 14.22
CA GLU A 209 32.42 6.50 15.29
C GLU A 209 33.53 7.53 15.30
N SER A 210 33.51 8.38 16.33
CA SER A 210 34.41 9.51 16.46
C SER A 210 35.81 8.95 16.37
N ALA A 211 36.45 9.14 15.22
CA ALA A 211 37.83 8.76 15.02
C ALA A 211 38.61 9.33 16.21
N PRO A 212 39.33 8.50 16.99
CA PRO A 212 40.11 9.04 18.09
C PRO A 212 41.08 10.04 17.48
N LEU A 213 40.93 11.31 17.88
CA LEU A 213 41.87 12.38 17.60
C LEU A 213 43.26 11.83 17.88
N GLY A 214 44.02 11.62 16.81
CA GLY A 214 45.41 11.22 16.89
C GLY A 214 46.12 12.17 17.83
N GLN A 215 46.58 11.63 18.96
CA GLN A 215 47.62 12.25 19.75
C GLN A 215 48.89 12.21 18.90
N GLU A 216 49.16 13.26 18.14
CA GLU A 216 50.53 13.55 17.74
C GLU A 216 51.19 14.28 18.92
N LYS A 217 51.93 13.47 19.69
CA LYS A 217 53.09 13.93 20.42
C LYS A 217 54.18 14.27 19.39
N GLU A 218 54.64 15.51 19.39
CA GLU A 218 56.05 15.89 19.59
C GLU A 218 56.19 17.40 19.75
#